data_AF-A0A090X5R7-F1
#
_entry.id   AF-A0A090X5R7-F1
#
_cell.length_a   1.000
_cell.length_b   1.000
_cell.length_c   1.000
_cell.angle_alpha   90.00
_cell.angle_beta   90.00
_cell.angle_gamma   90.00
#
_symmetry.space_group_name_H-M   'P 1'
#
loop_
_entity.id
_entity.type
_entity.pdbx_description
1 polymer ?
#
loop_
_entity_poly.entity_id
_entity_poly.type
_entity_poly.pdbx_seq_one_letter_code
_entity_poly.pdbx_strand_id
1 'polypeptide(L)'
;MDSKINLRIDEAVKCQLEELATLYDMSLSVYLRDLLTDHVSEDSCEGDYLDLPRTVYIGPTKEILKKGGYEQSFEFTQLLTWLFSKYMEPVETSSLDAINNLKNKVERVVLESSFSQELKLEFLKVLNDTNRFLVEPSYENKHFVFSTPNNQLSFNYYMLMNEIWNLKS
;
A
#
# COMPACT_ATOMS: atom_id res chain seq x y z
N MET A 1 -18.98 23.10 -15.52
CA MET A 1 -20.08 23.36 -14.55
C MET A 1 -19.51 23.12 -13.18
N ASP A 2 -19.54 24.11 -12.29
CA ASP A 2 -19.01 23.95 -10.92
C ASP A 2 -20.06 23.27 -10.04
N SER A 3 -19.89 21.96 -9.85
CA SER A 3 -20.72 21.17 -8.94
C SER A 3 -20.27 21.39 -7.50
N LYS A 4 -21.23 21.67 -6.60
CA LYS A 4 -20.97 21.85 -5.16
C LYS A 4 -21.33 20.58 -4.41
N ILE A 5 -20.43 20.11 -3.57
CA ILE A 5 -20.61 18.93 -2.71
C ILE A 5 -20.50 19.39 -1.25
N ASN A 6 -21.44 18.96 -0.41
CA ASN A 6 -21.39 19.21 1.04
C ASN A 6 -20.95 17.92 1.74
N LEU A 7 -19.80 17.95 2.40
CA LEU A 7 -19.25 16.82 3.13
C LEU A 7 -19.49 17.00 4.63
N ARG A 8 -19.89 15.92 5.31
CA ARG A 8 -19.91 15.86 6.77
C ARG A 8 -18.68 15.09 7.22
N ILE A 9 -17.78 15.79 7.90
CA ILE A 9 -16.55 15.25 8.45
C ILE A 9 -16.47 15.59 9.92
N ASP A 10 -15.71 14.79 10.66
CA ASP A 10 -15.43 15.06 12.06
C ASP A 10 -14.63 16.37 12.21
N GLU A 11 -14.90 17.13 13.28
CA GLU A 11 -14.28 18.46 13.47
C GLU A 11 -12.77 18.35 13.67
N ALA A 12 -12.27 17.29 14.30
CA ALA A 12 -10.83 17.09 14.45
C ALA A 12 -10.14 16.88 13.09
N VAL A 13 -10.79 16.12 12.20
CA VAL A 13 -10.30 15.88 10.83
C VAL A 13 -10.35 17.16 10.01
N LYS A 14 -11.41 17.95 10.16
CA LYS A 14 -11.53 19.25 9.49
C LYS A 14 -10.41 20.20 9.88
N CYS A 15 -10.10 20.34 11.17
CA CYS A 15 -9.02 21.20 11.64
C CYS A 15 -7.67 20.80 11.03
N GLN A 16 -7.37 19.49 10.98
CA GLN A 16 -6.12 19.00 10.38
C GLN A 16 -6.05 19.28 8.87
N LEU A 17 -7.15 19.11 8.15
CA LEU A 17 -7.22 19.42 6.72
C LEU A 17 -7.04 20.92 6.45
N GLU A 18 -7.55 21.78 7.33
CA GLU A 18 -7.37 23.23 7.24
C GLU A 18 -5.92 23.65 7.51
N GLU A 19 -5.26 23.04 8.50
CA GLU A 19 -3.83 23.26 8.77
C GLU A 19 -2.97 22.85 7.56
N LEU A 20 -3.27 21.69 6.96
CA LEU A 20 -2.57 21.22 5.76
C LEU A 20 -2.80 22.13 4.56
N ALA A 21 -4.05 22.52 4.29
CA ALA A 21 -4.35 23.44 3.20
C ALA A 21 -3.62 24.79 3.36
N THR A 22 -3.52 25.29 4.60
CA THR A 22 -2.78 26.51 4.94
C THR A 22 -1.28 26.35 4.73
N LEU A 23 -0.71 25.18 5.05
CA LEU A 23 0.70 24.87 4.80
C LEU A 23 1.06 24.94 3.31
N TYR A 24 0.13 24.55 2.44
CA TYR A 24 0.29 24.61 0.99
C TYR A 24 -0.23 25.92 0.35
N ASP A 25 -0.54 26.93 1.16
CA ASP A 25 -1.04 28.25 0.74
C ASP A 25 -2.26 28.18 -0.20
N MET A 26 -3.18 27.24 0.08
CA MET A 26 -4.36 26.99 -0.74
C MET A 26 -5.63 26.92 0.10
N SER A 27 -6.78 27.12 -0.55
CA SER A 27 -8.08 26.96 0.13
C SER A 27 -8.34 25.47 0.41
N LEU A 28 -9.01 25.17 1.53
CA LEU A 28 -9.44 23.81 1.86
C LEU A 28 -10.18 23.11 0.70
N SER A 29 -10.99 23.85 -0.04
CA SER A 29 -11.72 23.31 -1.19
C SER A 29 -10.84 22.92 -2.37
N VAL A 30 -9.72 23.60 -2.56
CA VAL A 30 -8.73 23.29 -3.61
C VAL A 30 -7.90 22.10 -3.16
N TYR A 31 -7.41 22.14 -1.91
CA TYR A 31 -6.67 21.03 -1.31
C TYR A 31 -7.45 19.71 -1.36
N LEU A 32 -8.75 19.75 -1.02
CA LEU A 32 -9.61 18.56 -1.10
C LEU A 32 -9.88 18.12 -2.53
N ARG A 33 -9.97 19.03 -3.50
CA ARG A 33 -10.13 18.64 -4.91
C ARG A 33 -8.87 17.95 -5.41
N ASP A 34 -7.70 18.52 -5.15
CA ASP A 34 -6.44 17.94 -5.57
C ASP A 34 -6.23 16.57 -4.94
N LEU A 35 -6.48 16.45 -3.64
CA LEU A 35 -6.42 15.17 -2.92
C LEU A 35 -7.39 14.12 -3.49
N LEU A 36 -8.63 14.52 -3.81
CA LEU A 36 -9.61 13.61 -4.42
C LEU A 36 -9.26 13.29 -5.88
N THR A 37 -8.72 14.24 -6.64
CA THR A 37 -8.31 14.05 -8.03
C THR A 37 -7.12 13.10 -8.11
N ASP A 38 -6.13 13.24 -7.23
CA ASP A 38 -5.01 12.30 -7.14
C ASP A 38 -5.52 10.89 -6.83
N HIS A 39 -6.49 10.76 -5.91
CA HIS A 39 -7.06 9.47 -5.56
C HIS A 39 -7.90 8.82 -6.66
N VAL A 40 -8.66 9.61 -7.42
CA VAL A 40 -9.52 9.11 -8.52
C VAL A 40 -8.72 8.86 -9.80
N SER A 41 -7.65 9.62 -10.04
CA SER A 41 -6.83 9.49 -11.25
C SER A 41 -6.04 8.18 -11.25
N GLU A 42 -5.64 7.67 -10.08
CA GLU A 42 -4.96 6.38 -9.94
C GLU A 42 -5.86 5.18 -10.30
N ASP A 43 -7.18 5.28 -10.11
CA ASP A 43 -8.16 4.24 -10.48
C ASP A 43 -8.60 4.30 -11.96
N SER A 44 -8.25 5.37 -12.68
CA SER A 44 -8.70 5.62 -14.06
C SER A 44 -7.69 5.24 -15.15
N CYS A 45 -6.83 4.24 -14.91
CA CYS A 45 -6.05 3.62 -15.97
C CYS A 45 -6.89 2.67 -16.86
N GLU A 46 -7.97 3.15 -17.46
CA GLU A 46 -8.48 2.60 -18.73
C GLU A 46 -7.77 3.34 -19.88
N GLY A 47 -6.49 3.00 -20.07
CA GLY A 47 -5.68 3.52 -21.17
C GLY A 47 -5.86 2.67 -22.43
N ASP A 48 -6.37 3.31 -23.48
CA ASP A 48 -6.55 2.80 -24.84
C ASP A 48 -5.29 2.03 -25.36
N TYR A 49 -5.46 0.73 -25.66
CA TYR A 49 -4.41 -0.23 -26.01
C TYR A 49 -3.92 -0.12 -27.47
N LEU A 50 -3.55 1.07 -27.94
CA LEU A 50 -3.10 1.25 -29.33
C LEU A 50 -1.87 2.18 -29.46
N ASP A 51 -0.74 1.78 -28.87
CA ASP A 51 0.62 1.91 -29.45
C ASP A 51 1.71 1.62 -28.41
N LEU A 52 1.95 0.33 -28.12
CA LEU A 52 3.12 -0.10 -27.33
C LEU A 52 4.16 -0.76 -28.24
N PRO A 53 5.44 -0.33 -28.20
CA PRO A 53 6.53 -1.00 -28.89
C PRO A 53 6.66 -2.44 -28.39
N ARG A 54 6.88 -3.39 -29.31
CA ARG A 54 6.88 -4.85 -29.06
C ARG A 54 7.90 -5.38 -28.04
N THR A 55 8.73 -4.54 -27.44
CA THR A 55 9.64 -4.93 -26.36
C THR A 55 9.91 -3.74 -25.45
N VAL A 56 9.18 -3.64 -24.32
CA VAL A 56 9.57 -2.75 -23.22
C VAL A 56 10.55 -3.53 -22.35
N TYR A 57 11.82 -3.14 -22.41
CA TYR A 57 12.83 -3.61 -21.47
C TYR A 57 12.51 -2.96 -20.12
N ILE A 58 11.94 -3.74 -19.19
CA ILE A 58 11.72 -3.33 -17.80
C ILE A 58 13.08 -3.44 -17.09
N GLY A 59 13.95 -2.47 -17.37
CA GLY A 59 15.08 -2.16 -16.51
C GLY A 59 14.62 -1.22 -15.39
N PRO A 60 15.23 -1.29 -14.20
CA PRO A 60 14.84 -0.45 -13.07
C PRO A 60 15.02 1.01 -13.47
N THR A 61 13.93 1.79 -13.45
CA THR A 61 13.98 3.24 -13.66
C THR A 61 14.85 3.83 -12.55
N LYS A 62 16.06 4.24 -12.92
CA LYS A 62 17.11 4.83 -12.05
C LYS A 62 16.68 6.11 -11.30
N GLU A 63 15.45 6.57 -11.43
CA GLU A 63 14.99 7.83 -10.84
C GLU A 63 14.33 7.68 -9.45
N ILE A 64 13.92 6.47 -9.03
CA ILE A 64 13.42 6.25 -7.65
C ILE A 64 14.59 6.13 -6.64
N LEU A 65 15.83 5.96 -7.11
CA LEU A 65 17.04 5.87 -6.26
C LEU A 65 17.53 7.22 -5.69
N LYS A 66 16.80 8.33 -5.86
CA LYS A 66 17.21 9.65 -5.35
C LYS A 66 16.33 10.12 -4.17
N LYS A 67 16.41 9.39 -3.05
CA LYS A 67 16.53 9.89 -1.65
C LYS A 67 15.91 9.00 -0.56
N GLY A 68 15.21 7.92 -0.91
CA GLY A 68 14.64 6.98 0.06
C GLY A 68 14.47 5.59 -0.55
N GLY A 69 14.70 4.52 0.21
CA GLY A 69 14.39 3.17 -0.24
C GLY A 69 12.86 2.96 -0.37
N TYR A 70 12.44 1.82 -0.92
CA TYR A 70 11.03 1.49 -1.13
C TYR A 70 10.20 1.64 0.16
N GLU A 71 10.81 1.38 1.31
CA GLU A 71 10.21 1.51 2.63
C GLU A 71 9.82 2.95 3.03
N GLN A 72 10.23 3.97 2.27
CA GLN A 72 9.79 5.35 2.45
C GLN A 72 8.64 5.75 1.50
N SER A 73 8.21 4.83 0.63
CA SER A 73 7.14 5.09 -0.32
C SER A 73 5.74 5.05 0.32
N PHE A 74 4.80 5.74 -0.32
CA PHE A 74 3.38 5.64 0.04
C PHE A 74 2.85 4.22 -0.15
N GLU A 75 3.28 3.52 -1.21
CA GLU A 75 2.92 2.13 -1.45
C GLU A 75 3.30 1.20 -0.28
N PHE A 76 4.50 1.42 0.28
CA PHE A 76 4.90 0.68 1.47
C PHE A 76 4.04 1.03 2.69
N THR A 77 3.64 2.29 2.85
CA THR A 77 2.71 2.70 3.91
C THR A 77 1.36 1.99 3.76
N GLN A 78 0.81 1.90 2.54
CA GLN A 78 -0.42 1.14 2.29
C GLN A 78 -0.25 -0.34 2.62
N LEU A 79 0.89 -0.95 2.26
CA LEU A 79 1.20 -2.33 2.60
C LEU A 79 1.25 -2.54 4.12
N LEU A 80 1.89 -1.63 4.86
CA LEU A 80 1.91 -1.65 6.32
C LEU A 80 0.50 -1.59 6.91
N THR A 81 -0.32 -0.64 6.44
CA THR A 81 -1.71 -0.52 6.89
C THR A 81 -2.48 -1.81 6.67
N TRP A 82 -2.34 -2.45 5.50
CA TRP A 82 -2.98 -3.73 5.24
C TRP A 82 -2.47 -4.85 6.15
N LEU A 83 -1.14 -5.00 6.32
CA LEU A 83 -0.56 -6.01 7.21
C LEU A 83 -1.10 -5.90 8.63
N PHE A 84 -1.09 -4.69 9.19
CA PHE A 84 -1.62 -4.45 10.54
C PHE A 84 -3.15 -4.58 10.60
N SER A 85 -3.87 -4.20 9.55
CA SER A 85 -5.31 -4.44 9.47
C SER A 85 -5.62 -5.94 9.54
N LYS A 86 -4.91 -6.79 8.78
CA LYS A 86 -5.11 -8.25 8.81
C LYS A 86 -4.69 -8.86 10.16
N TYR A 87 -3.69 -8.30 10.82
CA TYR A 87 -3.32 -8.71 12.17
C TYR A 87 -4.46 -8.48 13.18
N MET A 88 -5.15 -7.35 13.08
CA MET A 88 -6.27 -7.00 13.98
C MET A 88 -7.56 -7.72 13.61
N GLU A 89 -7.85 -7.80 12.31
CA GLU A 89 -9.03 -8.44 11.75
C GLU A 89 -8.62 -9.38 10.60
N PRO A 90 -8.49 -10.69 10.88
CA PRO A 90 -7.96 -11.66 9.91
C PRO A 90 -8.94 -11.98 8.77
N VAL A 91 -10.17 -11.46 8.81
CA VAL A 91 -11.16 -11.63 7.74
C VAL A 91 -10.71 -10.82 6.52
N GLU A 92 -10.65 -11.45 5.35
CA GLU A 92 -10.40 -10.74 4.10
C GLU A 92 -11.72 -10.42 3.38
N THR A 93 -11.90 -9.13 3.08
CA THR A 93 -13.08 -8.55 2.44
C THR A 93 -12.73 -7.81 1.14
N SER A 94 -11.45 -7.68 0.84
CA SER A 94 -10.92 -7.01 -0.35
C SER A 94 -11.20 -7.80 -1.62
N SER A 95 -11.30 -7.10 -2.75
CA SER A 95 -11.37 -7.73 -4.07
C SER A 95 -10.08 -8.47 -4.42
N LEU A 96 -10.15 -9.45 -5.33
CA LEU A 96 -8.97 -10.16 -5.83
C LEU A 96 -7.95 -9.21 -6.46
N ASP A 97 -8.41 -8.15 -7.12
CA ASP A 97 -7.53 -7.13 -7.71
C ASP A 97 -6.77 -6.33 -6.65
N ALA A 98 -7.43 -5.97 -5.55
CA ALA A 98 -6.78 -5.33 -4.42
C ALA A 98 -5.72 -6.25 -3.79
N ILE A 99 -6.00 -7.56 -3.68
CA ILE A 99 -5.05 -8.55 -3.17
C ILE A 99 -3.86 -8.73 -4.14
N ASN A 100 -4.10 -8.72 -5.45
CA ASN A 100 -3.03 -8.74 -6.46
C ASN A 100 -2.15 -7.48 -6.39
N ASN A 101 -2.74 -6.31 -6.16
CA ASN A 101 -1.99 -5.07 -5.96
C ASN A 101 -1.11 -5.16 -4.70
N LEU A 102 -1.66 -5.65 -3.59
CA LEU A 102 -0.92 -5.88 -2.35
C LEU A 102 0.22 -6.91 -2.54
N LYS A 103 -0.02 -7.97 -3.31
CA LYS A 103 1.02 -8.93 -3.69
C LYS A 103 2.19 -8.24 -4.37
N ASN A 104 1.94 -7.40 -5.38
CA ASN A 104 3.00 -6.66 -6.09
C ASN A 104 3.80 -5.78 -5.12
N LYS A 105 3.12 -5.13 -4.17
CA LYS A 105 3.78 -4.33 -3.12
C LYS A 105 4.70 -5.16 -2.23
N VAL A 106 4.30 -6.38 -1.89
CA VAL A 106 5.16 -7.32 -1.13
C VAL A 106 6.37 -7.76 -1.96
N GLU A 107 6.19 -8.05 -3.25
CA GLU A 107 7.30 -8.40 -4.15
C GLU A 107 8.34 -7.27 -4.22
N ARG A 108 7.89 -6.01 -4.29
CA ARG A 108 8.76 -4.83 -4.23
C ARG A 108 9.52 -4.72 -2.92
N VAL A 109 8.93 -5.08 -1.77
CA VAL A 109 9.71 -5.15 -0.52
C VAL A 109 10.87 -6.12 -0.65
N VAL A 110 10.62 -7.32 -1.17
CA VAL A 110 11.65 -8.36 -1.30
C VAL A 110 12.77 -7.90 -2.23
N LEU A 111 12.42 -7.30 -3.37
CA LEU A 111 13.37 -6.95 -4.43
C LEU A 111 14.07 -5.60 -4.22
N GLU A 112 13.34 -4.57 -3.77
CA GLU A 112 13.77 -3.18 -3.84
C GLU A 112 14.06 -2.54 -2.47
N SER A 113 13.56 -3.10 -1.36
CA SER A 113 13.82 -2.52 -0.04
C SER A 113 15.26 -2.72 0.43
N SER A 114 15.72 -1.84 1.31
CA SER A 114 17.02 -1.99 2.00
C SER A 114 16.93 -2.79 3.31
N PHE A 115 15.82 -3.46 3.58
CA PHE A 115 15.65 -4.29 4.78
C PHE A 115 16.64 -5.45 4.84
N SER A 116 16.86 -5.96 6.05
CA SER A 116 17.68 -7.15 6.28
C SER A 116 17.16 -8.36 5.51
N GLN A 117 18.03 -9.34 5.27
CA GLN A 117 17.60 -10.60 4.63
C GLN A 117 16.58 -11.33 5.49
N GLU A 118 16.73 -11.27 6.81
CA GLU A 118 15.83 -11.87 7.78
C GLU A 118 14.41 -11.29 7.65
N LEU A 119 14.27 -9.96 7.57
CA LEU A 119 12.96 -9.34 7.37
C LEU A 119 12.40 -9.61 5.97
N LYS A 120 13.25 -9.65 4.93
CA LYS A 120 12.81 -10.06 3.58
C LYS A 120 12.27 -11.50 3.57
N LEU A 121 12.83 -12.41 4.37
CA LEU A 121 12.29 -13.77 4.53
C LEU A 121 10.91 -13.77 5.22
N GLU A 122 10.66 -12.87 6.16
CA GLU A 122 9.32 -12.68 6.74
C GLU A 122 8.32 -12.18 5.68
N PHE A 123 8.71 -11.22 4.83
CA PHE A 123 7.86 -10.77 3.71
C PHE A 123 7.61 -11.87 2.67
N LEU A 124 8.54 -12.82 2.49
CA LEU A 124 8.31 -14.00 1.65
C LEU A 124 7.21 -14.92 2.20
N LYS A 125 7.01 -14.99 3.53
CA LYS A 125 5.87 -15.71 4.11
C LYS A 125 4.54 -15.07 3.68
N VAL A 126 4.47 -13.74 3.77
CA VAL A 126 3.31 -12.96 3.32
C VAL A 126 3.06 -13.18 1.82
N LEU A 127 4.12 -13.14 1.01
CA LEU A 127 4.00 -13.35 -0.44
C LEU A 127 3.47 -14.76 -0.76
N ASN A 128 4.03 -15.79 -0.13
CA ASN A 128 3.60 -17.17 -0.31
C ASN A 128 2.14 -17.37 0.08
N ASP A 129 1.74 -16.82 1.23
CA ASP A 129 0.37 -16.93 1.71
C ASP A 129 -0.62 -16.13 0.85
N THR A 130 -0.19 -14.99 0.30
CA THR A 130 -0.98 -14.21 -0.67
C THR A 130 -1.15 -14.98 -1.98
N ASN A 131 -0.10 -15.62 -2.49
CA ASN A 131 -0.19 -16.49 -3.67
C ASN A 131 -1.12 -17.69 -3.42
N ARG A 132 -1.02 -18.33 -2.25
CA ARG A 132 -1.96 -19.38 -1.82
C ARG A 132 -3.40 -18.84 -1.82
N PHE A 133 -3.61 -17.66 -1.25
CA PHE A 133 -4.92 -17.03 -1.20
C PHE A 133 -5.50 -16.75 -2.59
N LEU A 134 -4.69 -16.38 -3.57
CA LEU A 134 -5.18 -16.10 -4.93
C LEU A 134 -5.54 -17.37 -5.72
N VAL A 135 -4.93 -18.51 -5.40
CA VAL A 135 -5.10 -19.77 -6.16
C VAL A 135 -6.12 -20.71 -5.52
N GLU A 136 -6.23 -20.70 -4.19
CA GLU A 136 -7.19 -21.56 -3.47
C GLU A 136 -8.64 -21.17 -3.85
N PRO A 137 -9.52 -22.15 -4.17
CA PRO A 137 -10.91 -21.89 -4.50
C PRO A 137 -11.65 -21.17 -3.35
N SER A 138 -12.64 -20.33 -3.69
CA SER A 138 -13.41 -19.58 -2.68
C SER A 138 -14.04 -20.52 -1.65
N TYR A 139 -13.66 -20.31 -0.39
CA TYR A 139 -14.35 -20.84 0.77
C TYR A 139 -14.78 -19.69 1.68
N GLU A 140 -15.91 -19.85 2.36
CA GLU A 140 -16.37 -18.89 3.37
C GLU A 140 -15.34 -18.82 4.50
N ASN A 141 -14.94 -17.60 4.90
CA ASN A 141 -13.96 -17.32 5.96
C ASN A 141 -12.50 -17.65 5.60
N LYS A 142 -12.08 -17.29 4.39
CA LYS A 142 -10.68 -17.36 4.00
C LYS A 142 -9.85 -16.35 4.77
N HIS A 143 -8.85 -16.87 5.49
CA HIS A 143 -7.93 -16.08 6.30
C HIS A 143 -6.50 -16.24 5.80
N PHE A 144 -5.73 -15.19 6.00
CA PHE A 144 -4.28 -15.28 5.86
C PHE A 144 -3.68 -16.01 7.08
N VAL A 145 -2.81 -16.97 6.80
CA VAL A 145 -2.00 -17.65 7.79
C VAL A 145 -0.99 -16.68 8.40
N PHE A 146 -0.45 -15.74 7.63
CA PHE A 146 0.55 -14.79 8.15
C PHE A 146 0.00 -13.90 9.28
N SER A 147 -1.32 -13.68 9.31
CA SER A 147 -2.01 -12.92 10.37
C SER A 147 -2.44 -13.76 11.57
N THR A 148 -2.37 -15.09 11.50
CA THR A 148 -2.79 -15.96 12.60
C THR A 148 -1.74 -15.95 13.70
N PRO A 149 -2.06 -15.67 14.98
CA PRO A 149 -1.07 -15.72 16.06
C PRO A 149 -0.58 -17.15 16.34
N ASN A 150 0.65 -17.29 16.85
CA ASN A 150 1.27 -18.58 17.23
C ASN A 150 1.43 -19.59 16.08
N ASN A 151 1.45 -19.15 14.81
CA ASN A 151 1.78 -20.00 13.68
C ASN A 151 3.26 -19.78 13.30
N GLN A 152 3.96 -20.84 12.88
CA GLN A 152 5.34 -20.71 12.40
C GLN A 152 5.45 -19.86 11.11
N LEU A 153 4.35 -19.78 10.35
CA LEU A 153 4.20 -18.97 9.15
C LEU A 153 3.63 -17.57 9.43
N SER A 154 3.38 -17.23 10.71
CA SER A 154 3.00 -15.88 11.09
C SER A 154 4.10 -14.90 10.71
N PHE A 155 3.69 -13.69 10.31
CA PHE A 155 4.62 -12.59 10.07
C PHE A 155 5.14 -12.03 11.40
N ASN A 156 6.46 -11.79 11.49
CA ASN A 156 7.07 -11.20 12.66
C ASN A 156 6.97 -9.66 12.67
N TYR A 157 5.87 -9.13 13.20
CA TYR A 157 5.64 -7.68 13.31
C TYR A 157 6.67 -6.96 14.19
N TYR A 158 7.25 -7.62 15.20
CA TYR A 158 8.29 -7.01 16.04
C TYR A 158 9.57 -6.76 15.26
N MET A 159 9.96 -7.70 14.39
CA MET A 159 11.14 -7.56 13.53
C MET A 159 10.98 -6.40 12.55
N LEU A 160 9.81 -6.32 11.89
CA LEU A 160 9.46 -5.22 11.00
C LEU A 160 9.60 -3.86 11.71
N MET A 161 8.96 -3.73 12.88
CA MET A 161 8.94 -2.47 13.59
C MET A 161 10.34 -2.07 14.09
N ASN A 162 11.14 -3.02 14.56
CA ASN A 162 12.53 -2.76 14.96
C ASN A 162 13.37 -2.20 13.80
N GLU A 163 13.23 -2.75 12.59
CA GLU A 163 13.95 -2.21 11.42
C GLU A 163 13.44 -0.83 11.02
N ILE A 164 12.13 -0.60 11.05
CA ILE A 164 11.56 0.73 10.76
C ILE A 164 12.07 1.79 11.76
N TRP A 165 12.17 1.45 13.05
CA TRP A 165 12.72 2.37 14.05
C TRP A 165 14.21 2.63 13.86
N ASN A 166 14.98 1.62 13.48
CA ASN A 166 16.40 1.76 13.20
C ASN A 166 16.69 2.60 11.94
N LEU A 167 15.77 2.66 10.96
CA LEU A 167 15.91 3.51 9.77
C LEU A 167 15.79 5.01 10.06
N LYS A 168 15.21 5.40 11.21
CA LYS A 168 15.09 6.80 11.64
C LYS A 168 16.27 7.29 12.48
N SER A 169 17.18 6.39 12.87
CA SER A 169 18.35 6.67 13.73
C SER A 169 19.60 6.88 12.89
#